data_AF-A0A6A8LQZ9-F1
#
_entry.id   AF-A0A6A8LQZ9-F1
#
_cell.length_a   1.000
_cell.length_b   1.000
_cell.length_c   1.000
_cell.angle_alpha   90.00
_cell.angle_beta   90.00
_cell.angle_gamma   90.00
#
_symmetry.space_group_name_H-M   'P 1'
#
loop_
_entity.id
_entity.type
_entity.pdbx_description
1 polymer ?
#
loop_
_entity_poly.entity_id
_entity_poly.type
_entity_poly.pdbx_seq_one_letter_code
_entity_poly.pdbx_strand_id
1 'polypeptide(L)'
;GLPKMDYSGGLLNDIMTFVASYFDTKPIIAITIVVGIVLILRRQIKIGIWLMYVVASGGIIGLVLKALIKRPRPLHHLPIDDGYSFPSGHSLASTLLIWAIIFVVLPLIKKENVRRIVGWLLVLLWVLILFSRLYFAAHHFGDVLGGVSFSLAWLWLNMALYPKIFMRN
;
A
#
# COMPACT_ATOMS: atom_id res chain seq x y z
N GLY A 1 29.87 -4.07 -8.37
CA GLY A 1 28.90 -3.56 -9.36
C GLY A 1 27.69 -3.03 -8.62
N LEU A 2 27.10 -1.94 -9.08
CA LEU A 2 25.85 -1.42 -8.50
C LEU A 2 24.75 -2.49 -8.67
N PRO A 3 23.93 -2.76 -7.64
CA PRO A 3 22.84 -3.70 -7.78
C PRO A 3 21.84 -3.16 -8.80
N LYS A 4 21.67 -3.90 -9.90
CA LYS A 4 20.55 -3.70 -10.84
C LYS A 4 19.41 -4.60 -10.35
N MET A 5 18.17 -4.33 -10.78
CA MET A 5 17.10 -5.36 -10.74
C MET A 5 17.43 -6.46 -11.74
N ASP A 6 18.60 -7.08 -11.62
CA ASP A 6 19.02 -8.24 -12.38
C ASP A 6 20.11 -8.96 -11.57
N TYR A 7 19.70 -10.04 -10.94
CA TYR A 7 20.57 -11.07 -10.38
C TYR A 7 20.00 -12.41 -10.81
N SER A 8 20.24 -12.73 -12.07
CA SER A 8 20.06 -14.03 -12.73
C SER A 8 19.82 -15.23 -11.78
N GLY A 9 18.59 -15.78 -11.84
CA GLY A 9 18.34 -17.21 -11.69
C GLY A 9 17.60 -17.67 -10.43
N GLY A 10 16.30 -17.41 -10.31
CA GLY A 10 15.47 -18.13 -9.33
C GLY A 10 14.05 -17.60 -9.19
N LEU A 11 13.08 -18.50 -9.00
CA LEU A 11 11.66 -18.20 -8.84
C LEU A 11 11.38 -17.09 -7.81
N LEU A 12 12.10 -17.10 -6.67
CA LEU A 12 11.95 -16.07 -5.64
C LEU A 12 12.31 -14.68 -6.15
N ASN A 13 13.43 -14.55 -6.88
CA ASN A 13 13.87 -13.27 -7.42
C ASN A 13 12.89 -12.74 -8.48
N ASP A 14 12.34 -13.63 -9.31
CA ASP A 14 11.35 -13.26 -10.33
C ASP A 14 10.06 -12.75 -9.68
N ILE A 15 9.58 -13.43 -8.62
CA ILE A 15 8.42 -12.99 -7.84
C ILE A 15 8.73 -11.65 -7.16
N MET A 16 9.89 -11.48 -6.53
CA MET A 16 10.23 -10.24 -5.85
C MET A 16 10.35 -9.07 -6.83
N THR A 17 10.97 -9.28 -7.98
CA THR A 17 11.08 -8.27 -9.05
C THR A 17 9.69 -7.92 -9.60
N PHE A 18 8.85 -8.91 -9.91
CA PHE A 18 7.49 -8.69 -10.36
C PHE A 18 6.70 -7.84 -9.36
N VAL A 19 6.71 -8.23 -8.08
CA VAL A 19 6.00 -7.51 -7.03
C VAL A 19 6.56 -6.10 -6.88
N ALA A 20 7.89 -5.94 -6.91
CA ALA A 20 8.56 -4.65 -6.83
C ALA A 20 8.20 -3.69 -7.95
N SER A 21 8.07 -4.19 -9.18
CA SER A 21 7.83 -3.35 -10.36
C SER A 21 6.34 -3.02 -10.54
N TYR A 22 5.46 -4.02 -10.41
CA TYR A 22 4.03 -3.85 -10.71
C TYR A 22 3.20 -3.34 -9.53
N PHE A 23 3.71 -3.45 -8.30
CA PHE A 23 3.09 -2.88 -7.11
C PHE A 23 3.94 -1.76 -6.49
N ASP A 24 4.60 -0.99 -7.34
CA ASP A 24 5.12 0.31 -6.95
C ASP A 24 3.97 1.27 -6.60
N THR A 25 4.32 2.34 -5.89
CA THR A 25 3.47 3.45 -5.47
C THR A 25 2.58 4.01 -6.58
N LYS A 26 3.11 4.25 -7.78
CA LYS A 26 2.33 4.78 -8.92
C LYS A 26 1.22 3.81 -9.37
N PRO A 27 1.50 2.52 -9.67
CA PRO A 27 0.46 1.52 -9.90
C PRO A 27 -0.58 1.43 -8.77
N ILE A 28 -0.15 1.46 -7.50
CA ILE A 28 -1.09 1.41 -6.36
C ILE A 28 -2.05 2.60 -6.36
N ILE A 29 -1.56 3.80 -6.65
CA ILE A 29 -2.41 4.99 -6.79
C ILE A 29 -3.39 4.83 -7.96
N ALA A 30 -2.91 4.34 -9.11
CA ALA A 30 -3.78 4.09 -10.26
C ALA A 30 -4.88 3.06 -9.94
N ILE A 31 -4.53 1.95 -9.28
CA ILE A 31 -5.50 0.94 -8.82
C ILE A 31 -6.51 1.56 -7.84
N THR A 32 -6.04 2.42 -6.92
CA THR A 32 -6.92 3.12 -5.98
C THR A 32 -7.97 3.96 -6.73
N ILE A 33 -7.54 4.73 -7.74
CA ILE A 33 -8.44 5.55 -8.56
C ILE A 33 -9.44 4.66 -9.32
N VAL A 34 -8.96 3.58 -9.95
CA VAL A 34 -9.82 2.66 -10.69
C VAL A 34 -10.85 2.01 -9.78
N VAL A 35 -10.45 1.49 -8.62
CA VAL A 35 -11.37 0.89 -7.63
C VAL A 35 -12.36 1.93 -7.12
N GLY A 36 -11.90 3.14 -6.80
CA GLY A 36 -12.74 4.26 -6.38
C GLY A 36 -13.81 4.62 -7.42
N ILE A 37 -13.43 4.74 -8.70
CA ILE A 37 -14.34 5.00 -9.81
C ILE A 37 -15.33 3.84 -9.97
N VAL A 38 -14.87 2.59 -9.96
CA VAL A 38 -15.75 1.41 -10.07
C VAL A 38 -16.80 1.40 -8.95
N LEU A 39 -16.41 1.74 -7.71
CA LEU A 39 -17.35 1.84 -6.59
C LEU A 39 -18.39 2.96 -6.82
N ILE A 40 -17.97 4.12 -7.30
CA ILE A 40 -18.87 5.23 -7.65
C ILE A 40 -19.86 4.80 -8.73
N LEU A 41 -19.39 4.15 -9.79
CA LEU A 41 -20.24 3.63 -10.89
C LEU A 41 -21.21 2.54 -10.40
N ARG A 42 -20.83 1.76 -9.39
CA ARG A 42 -21.67 0.76 -8.71
C ARG A 42 -22.60 1.36 -7.64
N ARG A 43 -22.79 2.69 -7.64
CA ARG A 43 -23.63 3.46 -6.69
C ARG A 43 -23.11 3.46 -5.24
N GLN A 44 -21.89 3.01 -4.99
CA GLN A 44 -21.21 3.07 -3.69
C GLN A 44 -20.39 4.38 -3.55
N ILE A 45 -21.02 5.51 -3.84
CA ILE A 45 -20.35 6.81 -4.02
C ILE A 45 -19.53 7.20 -2.78
N LYS A 46 -20.12 7.12 -1.59
CA LYS A 46 -19.47 7.47 -0.32
C LYS A 46 -18.21 6.63 -0.08
N ILE A 47 -18.27 5.32 -0.38
CA ILE A 47 -17.14 4.40 -0.21
C ILE A 47 -16.04 4.71 -1.23
N GLY A 48 -16.39 4.93 -2.49
CA GLY A 48 -15.40 5.24 -3.53
C GLY A 48 -14.65 6.55 -3.27
N ILE A 49 -15.37 7.61 -2.87
CA ILE A 49 -14.77 8.89 -2.49
C ILE A 49 -13.89 8.72 -1.24
N TRP A 50 -14.40 8.02 -0.22
CA TRP A 50 -13.65 7.78 1.01
C TRP A 50 -12.35 7.02 0.76
N LEU A 51 -12.37 5.98 -0.08
CA LEU A 51 -11.16 5.21 -0.44
C LEU A 51 -10.09 6.12 -1.06
N MET A 52 -10.47 6.91 -2.07
CA MET A 52 -9.55 7.83 -2.73
C MET A 52 -9.01 8.88 -1.75
N TYR A 53 -9.89 9.44 -0.90
CA TYR A 53 -9.50 10.40 0.13
C TYR A 53 -8.50 9.82 1.12
N VAL A 54 -8.75 8.63 1.67
CA VAL A 54 -7.88 8.02 2.69
C VAL A 54 -6.50 7.71 2.13
N VAL A 55 -6.41 7.15 0.93
CA VAL A 55 -5.13 6.86 0.29
C VAL A 55 -4.38 8.15 -0.06
N ALA A 56 -5.06 9.14 -0.64
CA ALA A 56 -4.43 10.41 -1.02
C ALA A 56 -3.93 11.19 0.20
N SER A 57 -4.78 11.36 1.21
CA SER A 57 -4.43 12.09 2.45
C SER A 57 -3.31 11.38 3.23
N GLY A 58 -3.38 10.04 3.37
CA GLY A 58 -2.33 9.26 4.00
C GLY A 58 -1.01 9.33 3.24
N GLY A 59 -1.06 9.32 1.90
CA GLY A 59 0.10 9.52 1.03
C GLY A 59 0.75 10.90 1.21
N ILE A 60 -0.06 11.97 1.25
CA ILE A 60 0.41 13.34 1.48
C ILE A 60 1.12 13.44 2.84
N ILE A 61 0.51 12.93 3.91
CA ILE A 61 1.13 12.93 5.24
C ILE A 61 2.43 12.09 5.23
N GLY A 62 2.44 10.96 4.52
CA GLY A 62 3.65 10.16 4.31
C GLY A 62 4.79 10.94 3.65
N LEU A 63 4.50 11.77 2.65
CA LEU A 63 5.47 12.67 2.01
C LEU A 63 5.97 13.74 2.98
N VAL A 64 5.08 14.31 3.81
CA VAL A 64 5.47 15.27 4.86
C VAL A 64 6.40 14.61 5.88
N LEU A 65 6.04 13.42 6.39
CA LEU A 65 6.89 12.66 7.31
C LEU A 65 8.26 12.37 6.69
N LYS A 66 8.29 12.03 5.41
CA LYS A 66 9.52 11.79 4.67
C LYS A 66 10.40 13.02 4.57
N ALA A 67 9.81 14.18 4.30
CA ALA A 67 10.51 15.46 4.24
C ALA A 67 11.00 15.95 5.60
N LEU A 68 10.34 15.56 6.70
CA LEU A 68 10.73 15.92 8.07
C LEU A 68 11.84 15.02 8.63
N ILE A 69 11.70 13.70 8.47
CA ILE A 69 12.58 12.72 9.12
C ILE A 69 13.89 12.53 8.34
N LYS A 70 13.83 12.64 7.01
CA LYS A 70 15.01 12.63 6.12
C LYS A 70 15.99 11.46 6.36
N ARG A 71 15.47 10.29 6.73
CA ARG A 71 16.31 9.12 7.02
C ARG A 71 17.03 8.63 5.74
N PRO A 72 18.35 8.37 5.78
CA PRO A 72 19.07 7.79 4.66
C PRO A 72 18.65 6.33 4.39
N ARG A 73 18.71 5.90 3.13
CA ARG A 73 18.44 4.51 2.72
C ARG A 73 19.55 3.55 3.17
N PRO A 74 19.29 2.23 3.22
CA PRO A 74 20.32 1.23 3.49
C PRO A 74 21.50 1.33 2.51
N LEU A 75 22.70 0.95 2.95
CA LEU A 75 23.85 0.84 2.06
C LEU A 75 23.56 -0.21 0.98
N HIS A 76 24.01 0.04 -0.26
CA HIS A 76 23.80 -0.85 -1.41
C HIS A 76 22.34 -1.01 -1.87
N HIS A 77 21.45 -0.04 -1.61
CA HIS A 77 20.14 -0.03 -2.26
C HIS A 77 20.24 0.10 -3.79
N LEU A 78 19.17 -0.25 -4.51
CA LEU A 78 19.11 -0.12 -5.97
C LEU A 78 19.24 1.36 -6.40
N PRO A 79 19.95 1.70 -7.50
CA PRO A 79 20.07 3.09 -7.96
C PRO A 79 18.75 3.75 -8.38
N ILE A 80 17.74 2.95 -8.74
CA ILE A 80 16.40 3.44 -9.08
C ILE A 80 15.63 3.97 -7.86
N ASP A 81 16.04 3.58 -6.66
CA ASP A 81 15.47 4.05 -5.41
C ASP A 81 16.08 5.41 -5.03
N ASP A 82 15.34 6.50 -5.22
CA ASP A 82 15.75 7.85 -4.87
C ASP A 82 15.10 8.36 -3.57
N GLY A 83 15.56 9.53 -3.10
CA GLY A 83 15.00 10.22 -1.93
C GLY A 83 15.22 9.51 -0.58
N TYR A 84 14.47 9.97 0.44
CA TYR A 84 14.60 9.48 1.81
C TYR A 84 13.86 8.15 2.05
N SER A 85 14.37 7.38 3.01
CA SER A 85 13.91 6.02 3.28
C SER A 85 12.63 5.96 4.11
N PHE A 86 12.52 6.78 5.16
CA PHE A 86 11.39 6.71 6.09
C PHE A 86 10.26 7.70 5.72
N PRO A 87 8.98 7.32 5.83
CA PRO A 87 8.49 5.94 5.84
C PRO A 87 8.59 5.31 4.43
N SER A 88 8.53 3.98 4.37
CA SER A 88 8.48 3.28 3.09
C SER A 88 7.18 3.62 2.34
N GLY A 89 7.30 4.17 1.13
CA GLY A 89 6.15 4.57 0.32
C GLY A 89 5.32 3.38 -0.16
N HIS A 90 6.00 2.28 -0.52
CA HIS A 90 5.34 1.02 -0.88
C HIS A 90 4.58 0.43 0.31
N SER A 91 5.21 0.40 1.49
CA SER A 91 4.57 -0.05 2.72
C SER A 91 3.32 0.79 3.01
N LEU A 92 3.45 2.11 2.95
CA LEU A 92 2.34 3.03 3.22
C LEU A 92 1.18 2.84 2.21
N ALA A 93 1.47 2.98 0.91
CA ALA A 93 0.44 2.96 -0.12
C ALA A 93 -0.26 1.60 -0.22
N SER A 94 0.50 0.50 -0.19
CA SER A 94 -0.08 -0.85 -0.24
C SER A 94 -0.90 -1.17 1.01
N THR A 95 -0.46 -0.75 2.20
CA THR A 95 -1.21 -0.95 3.43
C THR A 95 -2.53 -0.18 3.39
N LEU A 96 -2.51 1.10 3.01
CA LEU A 96 -3.73 1.91 2.89
C LEU A 96 -4.74 1.28 1.91
N LEU A 97 -4.30 0.92 0.70
CA LEU A 97 -5.20 0.37 -0.33
C LEU A 97 -5.71 -1.03 0.05
N ILE A 98 -4.82 -1.96 0.35
CA ILE A 98 -5.17 -3.38 0.54
C ILE A 98 -6.07 -3.54 1.77
N TRP A 99 -5.74 -2.89 2.88
CA TRP A 99 -6.56 -2.99 4.08
C TRP A 99 -7.88 -2.22 3.97
N ALA A 100 -7.94 -1.11 3.23
CA ALA A 100 -9.21 -0.47 2.91
C ALA A 100 -10.11 -1.41 2.08
N ILE A 101 -9.54 -2.13 1.11
CA ILE A 101 -10.28 -3.14 0.33
C ILE A 101 -10.76 -4.26 1.26
N ILE A 102 -9.89 -4.83 2.09
CA ILE A 102 -10.24 -5.94 3.00
C ILE A 102 -11.35 -5.54 3.98
N PHE A 103 -11.29 -4.34 4.56
CA PHE A 103 -12.25 -3.94 5.59
C PHE A 103 -13.55 -3.36 5.05
N VAL A 104 -13.55 -2.75 3.86
CA VAL A 104 -14.71 -1.97 3.38
C VAL A 104 -15.32 -2.55 2.11
N VAL A 105 -14.48 -3.03 1.18
CA VAL A 105 -14.95 -3.51 -0.14
C VAL A 105 -15.22 -5.01 -0.13
N LEU A 106 -14.33 -5.80 0.47
CA LEU A 106 -14.42 -7.25 0.54
C LEU A 106 -15.71 -7.76 1.23
N PRO A 107 -16.26 -7.08 2.27
CA PRO A 107 -17.56 -7.45 2.84
C PRO A 107 -18.75 -7.34 1.87
N LEU A 108 -18.62 -6.58 0.78
CA LEU A 108 -19.66 -6.48 -0.25
C LEU A 108 -19.81 -7.76 -1.09
N ILE A 109 -18.82 -8.68 -1.03
CA ILE A 109 -18.87 -9.97 -1.70
C ILE A 109 -19.74 -10.94 -0.88
N LYS A 110 -20.90 -11.31 -1.46
CA LYS A 110 -21.88 -12.21 -0.81
C LYS A 110 -21.39 -13.65 -0.65
N LYS A 111 -20.60 -14.16 -1.60
CA LYS A 111 -20.11 -15.56 -1.58
C LYS A 111 -18.94 -15.68 -0.60
N GLU A 112 -19.15 -16.38 0.51
CA GLU A 112 -18.17 -16.48 1.60
C GLU A 112 -16.83 -17.11 1.15
N ASN A 113 -16.86 -18.20 0.37
CA ASN A 113 -15.64 -18.85 -0.10
C ASN A 113 -14.79 -17.91 -0.96
N VAL A 114 -15.44 -17.16 -1.87
CA VAL A 114 -14.76 -16.16 -2.71
C VAL A 114 -14.18 -15.06 -1.84
N ARG A 115 -14.96 -14.57 -0.86
CA ARG A 115 -14.53 -13.53 0.08
C ARG A 115 -13.27 -13.96 0.86
N ARG A 116 -13.26 -15.18 1.39
CA ARG A 116 -12.12 -15.74 2.15
C ARG A 116 -10.89 -15.90 1.26
N ILE A 117 -11.04 -16.49 0.06
CA ILE A 117 -9.92 -16.70 -0.87
C ILE A 117 -9.30 -15.36 -1.28
N VAL A 118 -10.12 -14.40 -1.70
CA VAL A 118 -9.65 -13.06 -2.08
C VAL A 118 -8.96 -12.36 -0.90
N GLY A 119 -9.51 -12.47 0.31
CA GLY A 119 -8.88 -11.92 1.51
C GLY A 119 -7.46 -12.47 1.74
N TRP A 120 -7.29 -13.79 1.67
CA TRP A 120 -5.97 -14.41 1.81
C TRP A 120 -4.98 -14.02 0.71
N LEU A 121 -5.44 -13.94 -0.55
CA LEU A 121 -4.61 -13.50 -1.67
C LEU A 121 -4.15 -12.04 -1.49
N LEU A 122 -5.02 -11.16 -1.00
CA LEU A 122 -4.68 -9.77 -0.72
C LEU A 122 -3.65 -9.64 0.41
N VAL A 123 -3.81 -10.41 1.50
CA VAL A 123 -2.83 -10.44 2.61
C VAL A 123 -1.49 -10.98 2.12
N LEU A 124 -1.49 -12.07 1.35
CA LEU A 124 -0.26 -12.63 0.78
C LEU A 124 0.44 -11.61 -0.12
N LEU A 125 -0.29 -10.96 -1.02
CA LEU A 125 0.26 -9.91 -1.89
C LEU A 125 0.86 -8.76 -1.06
N TRP A 126 0.14 -8.29 -0.04
CA TRP A 126 0.64 -7.24 0.85
C TRP A 126 1.97 -7.64 1.51
N VAL A 127 2.05 -8.84 2.08
CA VAL A 127 3.29 -9.35 2.69
C VAL A 127 4.42 -9.44 1.67
N LEU A 128 4.16 -9.91 0.45
CA LEU A 128 5.17 -9.96 -0.61
C LEU A 128 5.67 -8.57 -1.00
N ILE A 129 4.78 -7.56 -1.05
CA ILE A 129 5.18 -6.17 -1.31
C ILE A 129 6.12 -5.67 -0.22
N LEU A 130 5.77 -5.88 1.06
CA LEU A 130 6.60 -5.46 2.19
C LEU A 130 7.96 -6.17 2.16
N PHE A 131 7.95 -7.48 1.93
CA PHE A 131 9.16 -8.29 1.90
C PHE A 131 10.08 -7.89 0.74
N SER A 132 9.53 -7.57 -0.44
CA SER A 132 10.33 -7.09 -1.57
C SER A 132 11.18 -5.86 -1.23
N ARG A 133 10.70 -4.98 -0.33
CA ARG A 133 11.44 -3.77 0.08
C ARG A 133 12.66 -4.10 0.93
N LEU A 134 12.57 -5.16 1.72
CA LEU A 134 13.68 -5.66 2.54
C LEU A 134 14.64 -6.48 1.68
N TYR A 135 14.11 -7.31 0.77
CA TYR A 135 14.86 -8.16 -0.13
C TYR A 135 15.84 -7.36 -1.01
N PHE A 136 15.38 -6.24 -1.59
CA PHE A 136 16.23 -5.36 -2.40
C PHE A 136 17.00 -4.30 -1.60
N ALA A 137 17.02 -4.39 -0.27
CA ALA A 137 17.60 -3.40 0.62
C ALA A 137 17.14 -1.95 0.32
N ALA A 138 15.93 -1.79 -0.23
CA ALA A 138 15.36 -0.49 -0.59
C ALA A 138 15.04 0.34 0.67
N HIS A 139 14.69 -0.34 1.76
CA HIS A 139 14.28 0.26 3.02
C HIS A 139 14.80 -0.53 4.23
N HIS A 140 15.02 0.17 5.34
CA HIS A 140 15.25 -0.47 6.63
C HIS A 140 13.95 -1.10 7.14
N PHE A 141 14.06 -2.13 7.98
CA PHE A 141 12.90 -2.78 8.60
C PHE A 141 11.97 -1.77 9.33
N GLY A 142 12.56 -0.80 10.05
CA GLY A 142 11.80 0.27 10.71
C GLY A 142 11.04 1.19 9.76
N ASP A 143 11.49 1.36 8.50
CA ASP A 143 10.77 2.18 7.51
C ASP A 143 9.53 1.46 7.00
N VAL A 144 9.63 0.13 6.84
CA VAL A 144 8.52 -0.72 6.47
C VAL A 144 7.48 -0.75 7.60
N LEU A 145 7.90 -1.04 8.83
CA LEU A 145 7.01 -1.01 9.99
C LEU A 145 6.39 0.37 10.23
N GLY A 146 7.15 1.45 10.08
CA GLY A 146 6.64 2.81 10.21
C GLY A 146 5.53 3.12 9.19
N GLY A 147 5.72 2.70 7.94
CA GLY A 147 4.70 2.79 6.91
C GLY A 147 3.43 1.98 7.22
N VAL A 148 3.59 0.75 7.70
CA VAL A 148 2.45 -0.12 8.10
C VAL A 148 1.69 0.51 9.28
N SER A 149 2.39 0.81 10.37
CA SER A 149 1.79 1.33 11.60
C SER A 149 1.07 2.65 11.38
N PHE A 150 1.70 3.57 10.63
CA PHE A 150 1.06 4.83 10.24
C PHE A 150 -0.22 4.58 9.44
N SER A 151 -0.16 3.71 8.43
CA SER A 151 -1.30 3.45 7.55
C SER A 151 -2.46 2.79 8.26
N LEU A 152 -2.20 1.82 9.14
CA LEU A 152 -3.24 1.18 9.94
C LEU A 152 -3.88 2.16 10.92
N ALA A 153 -3.08 3.01 11.59
CA ALA A 153 -3.61 4.06 12.46
C ALA A 153 -4.45 5.08 11.67
N TRP A 154 -3.98 5.48 10.48
CA TRP A 154 -4.71 6.38 9.59
C TRP A 154 -6.03 5.79 9.11
N LEU A 155 -6.03 4.52 8.71
CA LEU A 155 -7.24 3.79 8.32
C LEU A 155 -8.23 3.70 9.47
N TRP A 156 -7.79 3.30 10.66
CA TRP A 156 -8.64 3.20 11.85
C TRP A 156 -9.26 4.53 12.23
N LEU A 157 -8.47 5.62 12.22
CA LEU A 157 -8.98 6.97 12.46
C LEU A 157 -10.08 7.31 11.46
N ASN A 158 -9.84 7.09 10.17
CA ASN A 158 -10.80 7.39 9.11
C ASN A 158 -12.06 6.52 9.14
N MET A 159 -11.93 5.25 9.53
CA MET A 159 -13.07 4.36 9.74
C MET A 159 -13.91 4.79 10.95
N ALA A 160 -13.27 5.20 12.06
CA ALA A 160 -13.96 5.71 13.24
C ALA A 160 -14.70 7.04 12.95
N LEU A 161 -14.17 7.86 12.04
CA LEU A 161 -14.80 9.10 11.60
C LEU A 161 -15.87 8.89 10.52
N TYR A 162 -15.83 7.77 9.78
CA TYR A 162 -16.72 7.50 8.66
C TYR A 162 -18.22 7.61 9.02
N PRO A 163 -18.73 6.99 10.12
CA PRO A 163 -20.11 7.19 10.56
C PRO A 163 -20.49 8.66 10.79
N LYS A 164 -19.59 9.44 11.39
CA LYS A 164 -19.85 10.82 11.77
C LYS A 164 -19.91 11.77 10.56
N ILE A 165 -19.21 11.42 9.49
CA ILE A 165 -19.11 12.23 8.26
C ILE A 165 -20.13 11.79 7.21
N PHE A 166 -20.35 10.48 7.06
CA PHE A 166 -21.10 9.89 5.95
C PHE A 166 -22.43 9.26 6.36
N MET A 167 -22.68 9.01 7.65
CA MET A 167 -23.95 8.46 8.18
C MET A 167 -24.70 9.45 9.08
N ARG A 168 -24.32 10.73 9.09
CA ARG A 168 -25.10 11.77 9.76
C ARG A 168 -26.35 12.04 8.91
N ASN A 169 -27.47 11.50 9.38
CA ASN A 169 -28.82 11.89 8.96
C ASN A 169 -29.20 13.20 9.65
#